data_AF-A0A182BFG6-F1
#
_entry.id   AF-A0A182BFG6-F1
#
_cell.length_a   1.000
_cell.length_b   1.000
_cell.length_c   1.000
_cell.angle_alpha   90.00
_cell.angle_beta   90.00
_cell.angle_gamma   90.00
#
_symmetry.space_group_name_H-M   'P 1'
#
loop_
_entity.id
_entity.type
_entity.pdbx_description
1 polymer ?
#
loop_
_entity_poly.entity_id
_entity_poly.type
_entity_poly.pdbx_seq_one_letter_code
_entity_poly.pdbx_strand_id
1 'polypeptide(L)'
;MNLILHRLLTATSNCYTTTSNVLVFISSSLSGPAKTKLLPSLSRFSVKRSCFFAQTRPRTAINKPSMNLLNRLGFGSARTPENIDSSIPQGPDDDIPAPGQQFAQFGAGCFWGVELVFQRIPGVSKTEVGYSQGLLHNPTYEDVCSGTSSHSEVVRIQYDPKTCSYETLLDFFWAKHDPTTLNRQGGDVGTQYRSGIYYYTPEQEKEAKESLEQQQKQLNRKIVTEILPAKKFYRAEEYHQQYLEKGGRFGFKQSAAKGCNDPIRCYG
;
A
#
# COMPACT_ATOMS: atom_id res chain seq x y z
N MET A 1 70.05 0.42 12.02
CA MET A 1 70.93 1.00 10.98
C MET A 1 70.19 0.93 9.65
N ASN A 2 69.76 2.09 9.14
CA ASN A 2 69.41 2.45 7.75
C ASN A 2 68.30 1.65 7.02
N LEU A 3 67.37 2.25 6.28
CA LEU A 3 66.90 3.63 6.10
C LEU A 3 65.60 3.52 5.29
N ILE A 4 64.59 4.28 5.70
CA ILE A 4 63.31 4.47 5.01
C ILE A 4 63.56 5.30 3.75
N LEU A 5 63.00 4.91 2.59
CA LEU A 5 62.93 5.79 1.41
C LEU A 5 61.49 5.82 0.85
N HIS A 6 60.83 6.94 1.10
CA HIS A 6 59.59 7.37 0.46
C HIS A 6 59.81 7.58 -1.04
N ARG A 7 58.91 7.06 -1.89
CA ARG A 7 58.78 7.48 -3.29
C ARG A 7 57.57 8.40 -3.43
N LEU A 8 57.87 9.62 -3.85
CA LEU A 8 56.95 10.70 -4.17
C LEU A 8 56.27 10.51 -5.53
N LEU A 9 55.07 11.07 -5.59
CA LEU A 9 54.16 11.21 -6.72
C LEU A 9 54.81 11.85 -7.96
N THR A 10 54.44 11.37 -9.14
CA THR A 10 54.47 12.15 -10.38
C THR A 10 53.13 11.98 -11.10
N ALA A 11 52.35 13.05 -11.10
CA ALA A 11 51.13 13.18 -11.89
C ALA A 11 51.52 13.69 -13.29
N THR A 12 51.12 12.96 -14.32
CA THR A 12 51.27 13.38 -15.72
C THR A 12 49.95 13.99 -16.20
N SER A 13 49.96 15.31 -16.38
CA SER A 13 48.90 16.09 -17.02
C SER A 13 48.97 15.93 -18.54
N ASN A 14 47.89 15.47 -19.17
CA ASN A 14 47.71 15.59 -20.63
C ASN A 14 46.73 16.73 -20.92
N CYS A 15 47.27 17.83 -21.45
CA CYS A 15 46.53 18.90 -22.11
C CYS A 15 46.25 18.49 -23.56
N TYR A 16 44.99 18.48 -23.96
CA TYR A 16 44.59 18.54 -25.37
C TYR A 16 43.91 19.87 -25.64
N THR A 17 44.54 20.68 -26.47
CA THR A 17 44.01 21.89 -27.11
C THR A 17 43.49 21.52 -28.49
N THR A 18 42.23 21.81 -28.81
CA THR A 18 41.82 22.03 -30.21
C THR A 18 40.55 22.90 -30.31
N THR A 19 40.77 24.13 -30.75
CA THR A 19 39.99 25.00 -31.66
C THR A 19 38.49 25.25 -31.45
N SER A 20 38.20 26.53 -31.19
CA SER A 20 36.96 27.26 -31.49
C SER A 20 36.40 27.00 -32.88
N ASN A 21 35.07 26.97 -32.97
CA ASN A 21 34.34 27.63 -34.05
C ASN A 21 33.11 28.35 -33.46
N VAL A 22 33.17 29.67 -33.55
CA VAL A 22 32.07 30.61 -33.31
C VAL A 22 31.27 30.66 -34.61
N LEU A 23 29.96 30.40 -34.54
CA LEU A 23 29.02 30.87 -35.56
C LEU A 23 27.87 31.60 -34.87
N VAL A 24 27.96 32.92 -34.91
CA VAL A 24 26.86 33.87 -34.72
C VAL A 24 26.15 33.97 -36.06
N PHE A 25 24.81 33.91 -36.10
CA PHE A 25 24.00 34.80 -36.94
C PHE A 25 22.50 34.76 -36.59
N ILE A 26 22.01 35.96 -36.25
CA ILE A 26 20.78 36.63 -36.71
C ILE A 26 19.44 36.21 -36.10
N SER A 27 18.97 37.15 -35.29
CA SER A 27 17.59 37.46 -34.94
C SER A 27 16.67 37.69 -36.15
N SER A 28 15.44 37.18 -36.08
CA SER A 28 14.31 37.86 -36.70
C SER A 28 13.04 37.65 -35.88
N SER A 29 12.67 38.70 -35.17
CA SER A 29 11.34 38.99 -34.67
C SER A 29 10.32 39.07 -35.80
N LEU A 30 9.17 38.40 -35.65
CA LEU A 30 7.94 38.84 -36.29
C LEU A 30 6.75 38.69 -35.36
N SER A 31 5.98 39.77 -35.34
CA SER A 31 4.91 40.15 -34.45
C SER A 31 3.54 39.96 -35.09
N GLY A 32 2.60 39.37 -34.33
CA GLY A 32 1.15 39.65 -34.34
C GLY A 32 0.25 38.86 -35.32
N PRO A 33 -1.10 38.95 -35.19
CA PRO A 33 -1.89 39.58 -34.14
C PRO A 33 -2.91 38.65 -33.44
N ALA A 34 -3.44 39.18 -32.33
CA ALA A 34 -4.54 38.65 -31.55
C ALA A 34 -5.85 38.49 -32.34
N LYS A 35 -6.61 37.44 -32.01
CA LYS A 35 -8.08 37.41 -32.18
C LYS A 35 -8.73 36.89 -30.90
N THR A 36 -9.13 37.84 -30.09
CA THR A 36 -10.24 37.76 -29.13
C THR A 36 -11.50 37.24 -29.83
N LYS A 37 -12.12 36.19 -29.30
CA LYS A 37 -13.55 35.93 -29.50
C LYS A 37 -14.22 35.68 -28.16
N LEU A 38 -15.09 36.64 -27.87
CA LEU A 38 -16.21 36.68 -26.93
C LEU A 38 -16.68 35.34 -26.36
N LEU A 39 -16.76 35.32 -25.02
CA LEU A 39 -17.78 34.60 -24.26
C LEU A 39 -19.19 35.01 -24.70
N PRO A 40 -20.15 34.09 -24.66
CA PRO A 40 -21.48 34.41 -24.19
C PRO A 40 -21.70 33.77 -22.81
N SER A 41 -21.95 34.64 -21.83
CA SER A 41 -22.62 34.27 -20.59
C SER A 41 -24.04 33.86 -20.94
N LEU A 42 -24.50 32.67 -20.55
CA LEU A 42 -25.92 32.41 -20.38
C LEU A 42 -26.17 31.40 -19.24
N SER A 43 -26.99 31.87 -18.30
CA SER A 43 -27.95 31.14 -17.47
C SER A 43 -27.45 30.11 -16.46
N ARG A 44 -27.49 30.54 -15.19
CA ARG A 44 -27.87 29.73 -14.03
C ARG A 44 -29.10 28.88 -14.37
N PHE A 45 -28.97 27.57 -14.36
CA PHE A 45 -30.10 26.67 -14.10
C PHE A 45 -29.96 26.08 -12.71
N SER A 46 -30.58 26.78 -11.76
CA SER A 46 -30.94 26.25 -10.46
C SER A 46 -32.10 25.28 -10.65
N VAL A 47 -31.83 23.97 -10.64
CA VAL A 47 -32.90 22.97 -10.49
C VAL A 47 -33.03 22.67 -9.00
N LYS A 48 -33.77 23.52 -8.30
CA LYS A 48 -34.49 23.08 -7.10
C LYS A 48 -35.68 22.25 -7.58
N ARG A 49 -35.62 20.93 -7.41
CA ARG A 49 -36.82 20.09 -7.32
C ARG A 49 -36.92 19.57 -5.88
N SER A 50 -37.57 20.36 -5.04
CA SER A 50 -38.35 19.80 -3.95
C SER A 50 -39.62 19.23 -4.56
N CYS A 51 -39.77 17.91 -4.55
CA CYS A 51 -41.07 17.27 -4.62
C CYS A 51 -41.28 16.54 -3.30
N PHE A 52 -42.02 17.20 -2.41
CA PHE A 52 -42.82 16.52 -1.40
C PHE A 52 -43.78 15.59 -2.12
N PHE A 53 -43.68 14.29 -1.84
CA PHE A 53 -44.82 13.40 -1.94
C PHE A 53 -44.86 12.56 -0.67
N ALA A 54 -45.79 12.95 0.20
CA ALA A 54 -46.32 12.10 1.24
C ALA A 54 -47.09 10.95 0.56
N GLN A 55 -46.68 9.71 0.81
CA GLN A 55 -47.56 8.57 0.68
C GLN A 55 -47.65 7.88 2.03
N THR A 56 -48.89 7.76 2.47
CA THR A 56 -49.31 7.18 3.74
C THR A 56 -49.71 5.73 3.53
N ARG A 57 -49.45 4.93 4.58
CA ARG A 57 -49.99 3.59 4.94
C ARG A 57 -49.25 2.35 4.39
N PRO A 58 -49.34 1.19 5.06
CA PRO A 58 -49.84 0.88 6.41
C PRO A 58 -48.78 0.23 7.33
N ARG A 59 -48.97 0.38 8.65
CA ARG A 59 -48.28 -0.43 9.68
C ARG A 59 -48.69 -1.90 9.53
N THR A 60 -47.77 -2.75 9.08
CA THR A 60 -47.87 -4.20 9.29
C THR A 60 -47.16 -4.57 10.59
N ALA A 61 -47.87 -5.36 11.39
CA ALA A 61 -47.54 -5.72 12.75
C ALA A 61 -46.21 -6.48 12.87
N ILE A 62 -45.51 -6.16 13.96
CA ILE A 62 -44.32 -6.83 14.46
C ILE A 62 -44.74 -8.23 14.94
N ASN A 63 -44.38 -9.28 14.20
CA ASN A 63 -44.33 -10.63 14.76
C ASN A 63 -43.01 -10.78 15.52
N LYS A 64 -43.04 -10.56 16.83
CA LYS A 64 -41.99 -11.02 17.75
C LYS A 64 -41.99 -12.55 17.74
N PRO A 65 -40.86 -13.23 17.50
CA PRO A 65 -40.78 -14.65 17.77
C PRO A 65 -40.93 -14.87 19.29
N SER A 66 -41.78 -15.84 19.63
CA SER A 66 -42.00 -16.34 20.97
C SER A 66 -40.67 -16.63 21.66
N MET A 67 -40.43 -15.96 22.79
CA MET A 67 -39.33 -16.28 23.69
C MET A 67 -39.63 -17.62 24.36
N ASN A 68 -38.94 -18.67 23.94
CA ASN A 68 -38.98 -19.96 24.64
C ASN A 68 -38.47 -19.77 26.07
N LEU A 69 -39.40 -19.87 27.02
CA LEU A 69 -39.20 -19.78 28.48
C LEU A 69 -38.29 -20.89 29.04
N LEU A 70 -37.82 -21.82 28.20
CA LEU A 70 -36.94 -22.94 28.56
C LEU A 70 -35.43 -22.62 28.53
N ASN A 71 -35.00 -21.47 28.01
CA ASN A 71 -33.59 -21.04 28.08
C ASN A 71 -33.21 -20.35 29.40
N ARG A 72 -34.14 -20.27 30.36
CA ARG A 72 -33.97 -19.59 31.65
C ARG A 72 -33.67 -20.54 32.82
N LEU A 73 -33.44 -21.82 32.53
CA LEU A 73 -33.03 -22.84 33.50
C LEU A 73 -31.70 -23.48 33.04
N GLY A 74 -30.60 -22.73 33.16
CA GLY A 74 -29.27 -23.21 33.54
C GLY A 74 -28.62 -24.44 32.88
N PHE A 75 -29.15 -25.00 31.80
CA PHE A 75 -28.65 -26.21 31.13
C PHE A 75 -28.49 -26.03 29.61
N GLY A 76 -28.21 -24.81 29.17
CA GLY A 76 -27.61 -24.58 27.86
C GLY A 76 -26.12 -24.80 27.98
N SER A 77 -25.55 -25.71 27.18
CA SER A 77 -24.10 -25.85 27.02
C SER A 77 -23.52 -24.47 26.74
N ALA A 78 -22.91 -23.88 27.76
CA ALA A 78 -22.10 -22.70 27.59
C ALA A 78 -21.02 -23.10 26.60
N ARG A 79 -21.05 -22.51 25.39
CA ARG A 79 -19.82 -22.39 24.63
C ARG A 79 -18.86 -21.69 25.58
N THR A 80 -17.92 -22.45 26.10
CA THR A 80 -16.76 -21.91 26.79
C THR A 80 -16.21 -20.80 25.89
N PRO A 81 -15.83 -19.62 26.45
CA PRO A 81 -15.06 -18.68 25.66
C PRO A 81 -13.85 -19.48 25.18
N GLU A 82 -13.79 -19.75 23.88
CA GLU A 82 -12.55 -20.21 23.28
C GLU A 82 -11.53 -19.18 23.74
N ASN A 83 -10.57 -19.63 24.56
CA ASN A 83 -9.34 -18.91 24.76
C ASN A 83 -8.93 -18.49 23.35
N ILE A 84 -8.95 -17.18 23.06
CA ILE A 84 -8.46 -16.64 21.81
C ILE A 84 -6.99 -17.01 21.84
N ASP A 85 -6.67 -18.17 21.27
CA ASP A 85 -5.33 -18.71 21.27
C ASP A 85 -4.54 -17.89 20.27
N SER A 86 -4.11 -16.72 20.75
CA SER A 86 -3.32 -15.78 19.98
C SER A 86 -1.97 -16.37 19.59
N SER A 87 -1.58 -17.53 20.13
CA SER A 87 -0.33 -18.18 19.76
C SER A 87 -0.26 -18.51 18.27
N ILE A 88 -1.37 -18.91 17.65
CA ILE A 88 -1.41 -19.23 16.21
C ILE A 88 -1.21 -17.97 15.36
N PRO A 89 -2.05 -16.92 15.46
CA PRO A 89 -1.86 -15.70 14.66
C PRO A 89 -0.60 -14.90 15.06
N GLN A 90 -0.06 -15.09 16.27
CA GLN A 90 1.20 -14.49 16.68
C GLN A 90 2.44 -15.31 16.28
N GLY A 91 2.26 -16.56 15.84
CA GLY A 91 3.32 -17.41 15.31
C GLY A 91 3.90 -16.89 13.98
N PRO A 92 5.01 -17.48 13.52
CA PRO A 92 5.65 -17.08 12.27
C PRO A 92 4.79 -17.43 11.03
N ASP A 93 5.15 -16.86 9.89
CA ASP A 93 4.65 -17.31 8.59
C ASP A 93 5.48 -18.52 8.11
N ASP A 94 4.93 -19.71 8.28
CA ASP A 94 5.58 -20.98 7.91
C ASP A 94 5.36 -21.39 6.43
N ASP A 95 4.68 -20.56 5.64
CA ASP A 95 4.53 -20.83 4.21
C ASP A 95 5.89 -20.77 3.50
N ILE A 96 6.05 -21.57 2.45
CA ILE A 96 7.28 -21.63 1.65
C ILE A 96 7.04 -20.97 0.30
N PRO A 97 7.86 -19.99 -0.13
CA PRO A 97 7.73 -19.38 -1.44
C PRO A 97 8.13 -20.36 -2.55
N ALA A 98 7.81 -20.04 -3.80
CA ALA A 98 8.25 -20.88 -4.93
C ALA A 98 9.80 -20.98 -4.98
N PRO A 99 10.36 -22.05 -5.58
CA PRO A 99 11.82 -22.22 -5.65
C PRO A 99 12.53 -21.01 -6.25
N GLY A 100 13.56 -20.52 -5.56
CA GLY A 100 14.34 -19.35 -5.98
C GLY A 100 13.72 -18.00 -5.58
N GLN A 101 12.49 -17.98 -5.07
CA GLN A 101 11.80 -16.77 -4.64
C GLN A 101 11.99 -16.50 -3.14
N GLN A 102 11.82 -15.24 -2.74
CA GLN A 102 11.73 -14.82 -1.35
C GLN A 102 10.39 -14.15 -1.07
N PHE A 103 9.93 -14.23 0.19
CA PHE A 103 8.78 -13.49 0.66
C PHE A 103 9.17 -12.07 1.12
N ALA A 104 8.27 -11.12 0.91
CA ALA A 104 8.27 -9.80 1.53
C ALA A 104 6.83 -9.43 1.91
N GLN A 105 6.63 -8.68 2.99
CA GLN A 105 5.28 -8.33 3.45
C GLN A 105 5.20 -6.88 3.92
N PHE A 106 4.23 -6.14 3.38
CA PHE A 106 4.05 -4.70 3.64
C PHE A 106 2.60 -4.35 3.95
N GLY A 107 2.38 -3.51 4.96
CA GLY A 107 1.12 -2.82 5.25
C GLY A 107 1.25 -1.33 4.93
N ALA A 108 0.38 -0.79 4.09
CA ALA A 108 0.50 0.59 3.59
C ALA A 108 -0.87 1.26 3.35
N GLY A 109 -1.85 0.95 4.19
CA GLY A 109 -3.25 1.35 4.00
C GLY A 109 -4.07 0.27 3.31
N CYS A 110 -5.14 0.68 2.61
CA CYS A 110 -5.98 -0.26 1.85
C CYS A 110 -5.15 -1.09 0.87
N PHE A 111 -5.12 -2.41 1.08
CA PHE A 111 -4.23 -3.32 0.38
C PHE A 111 -4.45 -3.41 -1.15
N TRP A 112 -5.58 -2.92 -1.68
CA TRP A 112 -5.91 -2.98 -3.11
C TRP A 112 -4.97 -2.15 -3.95
N GLY A 113 -4.73 -0.91 -3.51
CA GLY A 113 -3.80 -0.01 -4.18
C GLY A 113 -2.35 -0.45 -3.99
N VAL A 114 -2.04 -1.03 -2.82
CA VAL A 114 -0.70 -1.49 -2.48
C VAL A 114 -0.34 -2.72 -3.32
N GLU A 115 -1.25 -3.68 -3.45
CA GLU A 115 -1.04 -4.87 -4.28
C GLU A 115 -0.75 -4.48 -5.72
N LEU A 116 -1.54 -3.59 -6.30
CA LEU A 116 -1.36 -3.15 -7.69
C LEU A 116 0.02 -2.51 -7.94
N VAL A 117 0.61 -1.82 -6.95
CA VAL A 117 2.00 -1.33 -7.05
C VAL A 117 2.95 -2.50 -7.27
N PHE A 118 2.90 -3.48 -6.38
CA PHE A 118 3.83 -4.61 -6.42
C PHE A 118 3.59 -5.52 -7.61
N GLN A 119 2.34 -5.65 -8.09
CA GLN A 119 2.02 -6.35 -9.33
C GLN A 119 2.81 -5.79 -10.52
N ARG A 120 3.07 -4.47 -10.56
CA ARG A 120 3.75 -3.79 -11.67
C ARG A 120 5.27 -3.90 -11.63
N ILE A 121 5.87 -4.41 -10.56
CA ILE A 121 7.34 -4.46 -10.42
C ILE A 121 7.91 -5.66 -11.21
N PRO A 122 8.83 -5.45 -12.17
CA PRO A 122 9.57 -6.55 -12.78
C PRO A 122 10.35 -7.35 -11.73
N GLY A 123 10.32 -8.69 -11.81
CA GLY A 123 10.94 -9.57 -10.82
C GLY A 123 10.02 -9.97 -9.66
N VAL A 124 8.88 -9.28 -9.45
CA VAL A 124 7.79 -9.80 -8.60
C VAL A 124 7.01 -10.87 -9.36
N SER A 125 6.97 -12.09 -8.84
CA SER A 125 6.31 -13.24 -9.46
C SER A 125 4.88 -13.47 -8.95
N LYS A 126 4.59 -13.09 -7.70
CA LYS A 126 3.27 -13.27 -7.08
C LYS A 126 3.00 -12.14 -6.10
N THR A 127 1.76 -11.67 -6.07
CA THR A 127 1.22 -10.85 -4.99
C THR A 127 -0.02 -11.53 -4.42
N GLU A 128 -0.27 -11.31 -3.14
CA GLU A 128 -1.53 -11.67 -2.51
C GLU A 128 -1.82 -10.74 -1.35
N VAL A 129 -3.09 -10.37 -1.19
CA VAL A 129 -3.56 -9.55 -0.08
C VAL A 129 -4.05 -10.41 1.07
N GLY A 130 -3.91 -9.92 2.29
CA GLY A 130 -4.31 -10.66 3.48
C GLY A 130 -4.22 -9.87 4.77
N TYR A 131 -4.35 -10.59 5.86
CA TYR A 131 -4.37 -10.09 7.23
C TYR A 131 -3.21 -10.71 8.02
N SER A 132 -2.47 -9.91 8.78
CA SER A 132 -1.35 -10.39 9.61
C SER A 132 -1.22 -9.55 10.89
N GLN A 133 -0.30 -9.94 11.79
CA GLN A 133 0.04 -9.26 13.06
C GLN A 133 -1.06 -9.18 14.12
N GLY A 134 -2.29 -9.61 13.83
CA GLY A 134 -3.41 -9.55 14.75
C GLY A 134 -3.47 -10.75 15.71
N LEU A 135 -4.54 -10.78 16.50
CA LEU A 135 -4.72 -11.74 17.59
C LEU A 135 -5.75 -12.83 17.28
N LEU A 136 -6.48 -12.70 16.18
CA LEU A 136 -7.57 -13.61 15.81
C LEU A 136 -7.06 -14.66 14.82
N HIS A 137 -7.34 -15.93 15.07
CA HIS A 137 -7.07 -16.99 14.10
C HIS A 137 -8.19 -17.03 13.05
N ASN A 138 -7.83 -17.18 11.77
CA ASN A 138 -8.74 -17.19 10.62
C ASN A 138 -9.72 -16.00 10.58
N PRO A 139 -9.21 -14.75 10.63
CA PRO A 139 -10.07 -13.57 10.58
C PRO A 139 -10.79 -13.46 9.24
N THR A 140 -12.06 -13.04 9.27
CA THR A 140 -12.80 -12.57 8.09
C THR A 140 -12.55 -11.08 7.84
N TYR A 141 -12.88 -10.58 6.65
CA TYR A 141 -12.85 -9.14 6.39
C TYR A 141 -13.68 -8.35 7.40
N GLU A 142 -14.85 -8.86 7.80
CA GLU A 142 -15.72 -8.23 8.79
C GLU A 142 -15.07 -8.14 10.18
N ASP A 143 -14.34 -9.19 10.58
CA ASP A 143 -13.59 -9.20 11.84
C ASP A 143 -12.49 -8.13 11.83
N VAL A 144 -11.81 -7.93 10.70
CA VAL A 144 -10.78 -6.90 10.55
C VAL A 144 -11.39 -5.50 10.50
N CYS A 145 -12.50 -5.32 9.80
CA CYS A 145 -13.24 -4.05 9.72
C CYS A 145 -13.78 -3.58 11.08
N SER A 146 -14.07 -4.50 11.99
CA SER A 146 -14.48 -4.16 13.36
C SER A 146 -13.39 -3.41 14.14
N GLY A 147 -12.13 -3.56 13.74
CA GLY A 147 -10.95 -2.97 14.39
C GLY A 147 -10.51 -3.70 15.67
N THR A 148 -11.21 -4.74 16.12
CA THR A 148 -10.89 -5.43 17.38
C THR A 148 -9.89 -6.59 17.22
N SER A 149 -9.69 -7.07 15.99
CA SER A 149 -8.80 -8.21 15.71
C SER A 149 -7.31 -7.86 15.75
N SER A 150 -6.97 -6.55 15.74
CA SER A 150 -5.60 -6.01 15.66
C SER A 150 -4.81 -6.41 14.40
N HIS A 151 -5.44 -7.07 13.42
CA HIS A 151 -4.79 -7.37 12.15
C HIS A 151 -4.46 -6.09 11.39
N SER A 152 -3.39 -6.16 10.59
CA SER A 152 -3.08 -5.19 9.54
C SER A 152 -3.53 -5.76 8.20
N GLU A 153 -4.08 -4.93 7.33
CA GLU A 153 -4.13 -5.24 5.89
C GLU A 153 -2.71 -5.20 5.34
N VAL A 154 -2.30 -6.30 4.72
CA VAL A 154 -0.96 -6.46 4.17
C VAL A 154 -0.99 -7.06 2.78
N VAL A 155 0.06 -6.79 2.02
CA VAL A 155 0.39 -7.50 0.78
C VAL A 155 1.58 -8.40 1.07
N ARG A 156 1.44 -9.70 0.80
CA ARG A 156 2.55 -10.65 0.75
C ARG A 156 3.00 -10.85 -0.69
N ILE A 157 4.30 -10.76 -0.92
CA ILE A 157 4.92 -10.72 -2.24
C ILE A 157 5.89 -11.88 -2.34
N GLN A 158 5.90 -12.57 -3.49
CA GLN A 158 7.03 -13.40 -3.89
C GLN A 158 7.81 -12.68 -4.98
N TYR A 159 9.12 -12.54 -4.79
CA TYR A 159 10.02 -11.90 -5.74
C TYR A 159 11.28 -12.74 -5.96
N ASP A 160 11.87 -12.63 -7.15
CA ASP A 160 13.17 -13.23 -7.47
C ASP A 160 14.28 -12.23 -7.07
N PRO A 161 15.07 -12.50 -6.01
CA PRO A 161 16.14 -11.61 -5.56
C PRO A 161 17.25 -11.40 -6.61
N LYS A 162 17.31 -12.21 -7.68
CA LYS A 162 18.24 -12.02 -8.80
C LYS A 162 17.80 -10.94 -9.78
N THR A 163 16.50 -10.62 -9.81
CA THR A 163 15.91 -9.67 -10.77
C THR A 163 15.24 -8.47 -10.10
N CYS A 164 14.88 -8.57 -8.82
CA CYS A 164 14.33 -7.49 -8.00
C CYS A 164 14.99 -7.51 -6.62
N SER A 165 15.60 -6.41 -6.19
CA SER A 165 16.14 -6.29 -4.82
C SER A 165 15.03 -5.98 -3.81
N TYR A 166 15.28 -6.27 -2.54
CA TYR A 166 14.36 -5.87 -1.47
C TYR A 166 14.35 -4.34 -1.28
N GLU A 167 15.49 -3.67 -1.44
CA GLU A 167 15.59 -2.20 -1.57
C GLU A 167 14.62 -1.63 -2.62
N THR A 168 14.51 -2.25 -3.79
CA THR A 168 13.53 -1.83 -4.81
C THR A 168 12.10 -1.90 -4.27
N LEU A 169 11.74 -2.97 -3.55
CA LEU A 169 10.42 -3.11 -2.95
C LEU A 169 10.17 -2.03 -1.88
N LEU A 170 11.20 -1.67 -1.10
CA LEU A 170 11.15 -0.60 -0.10
C LEU A 170 10.92 0.77 -0.76
N ASP A 171 11.59 1.07 -1.88
CA ASP A 171 11.38 2.32 -2.61
C ASP A 171 9.93 2.47 -3.07
N PHE A 172 9.35 1.41 -3.64
CA PHE A 172 7.93 1.40 -4.03
C PHE A 172 6.99 1.49 -2.83
N PHE A 173 7.34 0.87 -1.70
CA PHE A 173 6.60 0.98 -0.44
C PHE A 173 6.54 2.45 0.04
N TRP A 174 7.69 3.13 0.13
CA TRP A 174 7.75 4.52 0.57
C TRP A 174 7.07 5.49 -0.40
N ALA A 175 7.15 5.23 -1.71
CA ALA A 175 6.49 6.06 -2.72
C ALA A 175 4.96 5.93 -2.72
N LYS A 176 4.41 4.82 -2.22
CA LYS A 176 2.98 4.52 -2.34
C LYS A 176 2.11 5.22 -1.28
N HIS A 177 2.61 5.48 -0.10
CA HIS A 177 1.77 5.82 1.05
C HIS A 177 2.42 6.92 1.91
N ASP A 178 1.64 7.61 2.76
CA ASP A 178 2.19 8.49 3.79
C ASP A 178 2.63 7.64 4.99
N PRO A 179 3.94 7.53 5.29
CA PRO A 179 4.44 6.72 6.40
C PRO A 179 4.38 7.44 7.75
N THR A 180 3.78 8.63 7.82
CA THR A 180 3.76 9.52 9.00
C THR A 180 2.38 9.64 9.65
N THR A 181 1.40 8.90 9.14
CA THR A 181 0.02 8.86 9.65
C THR A 181 -0.23 7.59 10.44
N LEU A 182 -0.35 7.73 11.76
CA LEU A 182 -0.60 6.59 12.66
C LEU A 182 -2.01 6.04 12.44
N ASN A 183 -2.12 4.72 12.19
CA ASN A 183 -3.38 3.99 12.05
C ASN A 183 -4.36 4.63 11.06
N ARG A 184 -3.82 5.13 9.94
CA ARG A 184 -4.58 5.81 8.89
C ARG A 184 -3.79 5.83 7.59
N GLN A 185 -4.49 5.68 6.48
CA GLN A 185 -3.98 6.10 5.18
C GLN A 185 -5.05 6.82 4.35
N GLY A 186 -4.80 8.07 3.99
CA GLY A 186 -5.82 8.91 3.34
C GLY A 186 -7.13 8.96 4.14
N GLY A 187 -8.23 8.56 3.51
CA GLY A 187 -9.56 8.48 4.13
C GLY A 187 -9.81 7.21 4.96
N ASP A 188 -8.94 6.21 4.87
CA ASP A 188 -9.07 4.93 5.56
C ASP A 188 -8.48 5.04 6.96
N VAL A 189 -9.32 4.95 8.00
CA VAL A 189 -8.93 5.15 9.41
C VAL A 189 -9.14 3.87 10.20
N GLY A 190 -8.09 3.43 10.90
CA GLY A 190 -8.11 2.21 11.70
C GLY A 190 -6.74 1.56 11.79
N THR A 191 -6.53 0.74 12.83
CA THR A 191 -5.26 0.03 13.04
C THR A 191 -4.94 -0.91 11.88
N GLN A 192 -5.94 -1.43 11.19
CA GLN A 192 -5.78 -2.26 10.00
C GLN A 192 -5.11 -1.56 8.83
N TYR A 193 -5.11 -0.22 8.80
CA TYR A 193 -4.51 0.58 7.73
C TYR A 193 -3.15 1.16 8.11
N ARG A 194 -2.50 0.64 9.16
CA ARG A 194 -1.20 1.12 9.63
C ARG A 194 -0.10 0.83 8.62
N SER A 195 0.94 1.67 8.65
CA SER A 195 2.18 1.45 7.92
C SER A 195 3.04 0.40 8.64
N GLY A 196 3.48 -0.63 7.94
CA GLY A 196 4.31 -1.69 8.52
C GLY A 196 5.14 -2.44 7.48
N ILE A 197 6.36 -2.79 7.88
CA ILE A 197 7.27 -3.67 7.16
C ILE A 197 7.47 -4.93 7.99
N TYR A 198 7.15 -6.08 7.42
CA TYR A 198 7.18 -7.36 8.12
C TYR A 198 8.22 -8.28 7.50
N TYR A 199 9.38 -8.37 8.14
CA TYR A 199 10.56 -9.02 7.56
C TYR A 199 10.58 -10.54 7.81
N TYR A 200 11.10 -11.28 6.84
CA TYR A 200 11.31 -12.73 6.91
C TYR A 200 12.75 -13.09 7.29
N THR A 201 13.72 -12.18 7.08
CA THR A 201 15.13 -12.42 7.40
C THR A 201 15.79 -11.23 8.11
N PRO A 202 16.90 -11.44 8.83
CA PRO A 202 17.67 -10.36 9.45
C PRO A 202 18.21 -9.33 8.42
N GLU A 203 18.50 -9.76 7.20
CA GLU A 203 18.94 -8.88 6.11
C GLU A 203 17.82 -7.92 5.71
N GLN A 204 16.59 -8.43 5.56
CA GLN A 204 15.42 -7.59 5.30
C GLN A 204 15.14 -6.61 6.45
N GLU A 205 15.32 -7.04 7.70
CA GLU A 205 15.18 -6.14 8.86
C GLU A 205 16.20 -4.99 8.79
N LYS A 206 17.47 -5.31 8.50
CA LYS A 206 18.54 -4.33 8.38
C LYS A 206 18.26 -3.34 7.25
N GLU A 207 17.96 -3.82 6.05
CA GLU A 207 17.66 -2.98 4.88
C GLU A 207 16.44 -2.09 5.13
N ALA A 208 15.38 -2.62 5.78
CA ALA A 208 14.19 -1.85 6.13
C ALA A 208 14.51 -0.70 7.11
N LYS A 209 15.34 -0.96 8.13
CA LYS A 209 15.76 0.07 9.11
C LYS A 209 16.61 1.15 8.45
N GLU A 210 17.58 0.77 7.64
CA GLU A 210 18.44 1.71 6.90
C GLU A 210 17.60 2.56 5.93
N SER A 211 16.68 1.94 5.19
CA SER A 211 15.76 2.62 4.27
C SER A 211 14.83 3.61 5.00
N LEU A 212 14.30 3.23 6.17
CA LEU A 212 13.52 4.14 7.03
C LEU A 212 14.33 5.37 7.43
N GLU A 213 15.58 5.19 7.86
CA GLU A 213 16.45 6.31 8.23
C GLU A 213 16.71 7.26 7.05
N GLN A 214 16.91 6.72 5.84
CA GLN A 214 17.06 7.55 4.65
C GLN A 214 15.77 8.29 4.30
N GLN A 215 14.62 7.61 4.38
CA GLN A 215 13.33 8.21 4.09
C GLN A 215 12.96 9.29 5.11
N GLN A 216 13.28 9.08 6.39
CA GLN A 216 13.02 10.04 7.46
C GLN A 216 13.73 11.39 7.21
N LYS A 217 14.92 11.38 6.60
CA LYS A 217 15.65 12.63 6.25
C LYS A 217 14.92 13.48 5.23
N GLN A 218 14.02 12.88 4.44
CA GLN A 218 13.23 13.58 3.41
C GLN A 218 11.90 14.11 3.95
N LEU A 219 11.50 13.70 5.16
CA LEU A 219 10.19 14.00 5.74
C LEU A 219 10.30 14.82 7.01
N ASN A 220 9.51 15.89 7.10
CA ASN A 220 9.45 16.74 8.30
C ASN A 220 8.70 16.06 9.46
N ARG A 221 7.76 15.17 9.14
CA ARG A 221 6.98 14.42 10.13
C ARG A 221 7.70 13.12 10.42
N LYS A 222 7.66 12.69 11.69
CA LYS A 222 8.24 11.42 12.11
C LYS A 222 7.51 10.25 11.43
N ILE A 223 8.26 9.33 10.85
CA ILE A 223 7.78 8.06 10.34
C ILE A 223 7.28 7.20 11.51
N VAL A 224 6.09 6.61 11.32
CA VAL A 224 5.43 5.74 12.30
C VAL A 224 5.33 4.29 11.83
N THR A 225 5.96 3.96 10.70
CA THR A 225 6.07 2.60 10.18
C THR A 225 6.67 1.66 11.21
N GLU A 226 5.96 0.58 11.53
CA GLU A 226 6.51 -0.49 12.37
C GLU A 226 7.39 -1.43 11.53
N ILE A 227 8.53 -1.87 12.08
CA ILE A 227 9.40 -2.86 11.46
C ILE A 227 9.48 -4.04 12.43
N LEU A 228 8.80 -5.14 12.11
CA LEU A 228 8.61 -6.30 12.99
C LEU A 228 8.82 -7.61 12.22
N PRO A 229 9.08 -8.74 12.90
CA PRO A 229 9.09 -10.04 12.23
C PRO A 229 7.74 -10.35 11.55
N ALA A 230 7.81 -10.98 10.38
CA ALA A 230 6.65 -11.55 9.72
C ALA A 230 6.00 -12.62 10.62
N LYS A 231 4.68 -12.54 10.73
CA LYS A 231 3.83 -13.47 11.48
C LYS A 231 2.84 -14.11 10.53
N LYS A 232 2.10 -15.11 11.03
CA LYS A 232 1.10 -15.87 10.29
C LYS A 232 0.29 -14.97 9.35
N PHE A 233 0.35 -15.30 8.07
CA PHE A 233 -0.39 -14.63 7.02
C PHE A 233 -1.71 -15.35 6.78
N TYR A 234 -2.81 -14.61 6.83
CA TYR A 234 -4.14 -15.09 6.46
C TYR A 234 -4.52 -14.46 5.13
N ARG A 235 -4.48 -15.25 4.05
CA ARG A 235 -4.92 -14.80 2.72
C ARG A 235 -6.37 -14.31 2.81
N ALA A 236 -6.60 -13.08 2.35
CA ALA A 236 -7.95 -12.52 2.28
C ALA A 236 -8.79 -13.22 1.20
N GLU A 237 -10.10 -13.01 1.25
CA GLU A 237 -11.06 -13.60 0.34
C GLU A 237 -10.78 -13.23 -1.12
N GLU A 238 -11.15 -14.11 -2.05
CA GLU A 238 -10.80 -13.99 -3.48
C GLU A 238 -11.32 -12.71 -4.14
N TYR A 239 -12.37 -12.09 -3.59
CA TYR A 239 -12.89 -10.82 -4.09
C TYR A 239 -11.97 -9.62 -3.77
N HIS A 240 -11.08 -9.72 -2.80
CA HIS A 240 -10.07 -8.68 -2.53
C HIS A 240 -8.82 -8.81 -3.41
N GLN A 241 -8.55 -10.00 -3.93
CA GLN A 241 -7.33 -10.34 -4.65
C GLN A 241 -7.32 -9.70 -6.04
N GLN A 242 -6.26 -8.95 -6.37
CA GLN A 242 -6.10 -8.20 -7.60
C GLN A 242 -7.33 -7.31 -7.94
N TYR A 243 -7.96 -6.72 -6.92
CA TYR A 243 -9.25 -6.03 -7.03
C TYR A 243 -9.27 -4.92 -8.09
N LEU A 244 -8.22 -4.08 -8.14
CA LEU A 244 -8.14 -2.96 -9.07
C LEU A 244 -7.87 -3.41 -10.52
N GLU A 245 -7.13 -4.50 -10.70
CA GLU A 245 -6.94 -5.11 -12.01
C GLU A 245 -8.25 -5.72 -12.54
N LYS A 246 -9.05 -6.29 -11.63
CA LYS A 246 -10.37 -6.87 -11.94
C LYS A 246 -11.45 -5.81 -12.26
N GLY A 247 -11.22 -4.54 -11.91
CA GLY A 247 -12.12 -3.42 -12.28
C GLY A 247 -12.39 -2.42 -11.16
N GLY A 248 -12.02 -2.75 -9.91
CA GLY A 248 -12.33 -1.93 -8.75
C GLY A 248 -13.84 -1.68 -8.56
N ARG A 249 -14.17 -0.70 -7.72
CA ARG A 249 -15.53 -0.33 -7.33
C ARG A 249 -16.39 0.15 -8.49
N PHE A 250 -15.76 0.79 -9.48
CA PHE A 250 -16.46 1.48 -10.58
C PHE A 250 -16.37 0.73 -11.91
N GLY A 251 -15.74 -0.45 -11.95
CA GLY A 251 -15.57 -1.25 -13.16
C GLY A 251 -14.45 -0.79 -14.11
N PHE A 252 -13.74 0.29 -13.79
CA PHE A 252 -12.61 0.80 -14.58
C PHE A 252 -11.30 0.12 -14.15
N LYS A 253 -10.92 -0.93 -14.89
CA LYS A 253 -9.67 -1.67 -14.66
C LYS A 253 -8.45 -0.75 -14.65
N GLN A 254 -7.51 -1.07 -13.78
CA GLN A 254 -6.19 -0.45 -13.76
C GLN A 254 -5.15 -1.50 -14.15
N SER A 255 -4.29 -1.17 -15.11
CA SER A 255 -3.32 -2.13 -15.64
C SER A 255 -2.35 -2.59 -14.56
N ALA A 256 -2.13 -3.90 -14.46
CA ALA A 256 -1.11 -4.54 -13.63
C ALA A 256 0.16 -4.89 -14.43
N ALA A 257 0.25 -4.44 -15.69
CA ALA A 257 1.40 -4.75 -16.55
C ALA A 257 2.71 -4.28 -15.93
N LYS A 258 3.77 -5.08 -16.08
CA LYS A 258 5.10 -4.77 -15.55
C LYS A 258 5.60 -3.43 -16.11
N GLY A 259 6.08 -2.55 -15.24
CA GLY A 259 6.55 -1.22 -15.58
C GLY A 259 5.45 -0.18 -15.85
N CYS A 260 4.17 -0.50 -15.66
CA CYS A 260 3.09 0.48 -15.80
C CYS A 260 3.20 1.57 -14.73
N ASN A 261 3.27 2.83 -15.16
CA ASN A 261 3.39 4.01 -14.29
C ASN A 261 2.10 4.85 -14.25
N ASP A 262 0.98 4.33 -14.75
CA ASP A 262 -0.30 5.02 -14.69
C ASP A 262 -0.69 5.29 -13.23
N PRO A 263 -1.15 6.49 -12.86
CA PRO A 263 -1.54 6.79 -11.49
C PRO A 263 -2.56 5.80 -10.94
N ILE A 264 -2.26 5.20 -9.78
CA ILE A 264 -3.15 4.24 -9.13
C ILE A 264 -4.25 5.00 -8.38
N ARG A 265 -5.51 4.74 -8.75
CA ARG A 265 -6.71 5.21 -8.05
C ARG A 265 -7.06 4.22 -6.94
N CYS A 266 -7.31 4.72 -5.73
CA CYS A 266 -7.41 3.89 -4.53
C CYS A 266 -8.45 2.76 -4.60
N TYR A 267 -9.62 3.03 -5.21
CA TYR A 267 -10.75 2.09 -5.16
C TYR A 267 -11.28 1.66 -6.53
N GLY A 268 -10.76 2.21 -7.64
CA GLY A 268 -11.29 2.00 -8.99
C GLY A 268 -11.28 3.26 -9.82
#